data_AF-A0A218Q268-F1
#
_entry.id   AF-A0A218Q268-F1
#
_cell.length_a   1.000
_cell.length_b   1.000
_cell.length_c   1.000
_cell.angle_alpha   90.00
_cell.angle_beta   90.00
_cell.angle_gamma   90.00
#
_symmetry.space_group_name_H-M   'P 1'
#
loop_
_entity.id
_entity.type
_entity.pdbx_description
1 polymer ?
#
loop_
_entity_poly.entity_id
_entity_poly.type
_entity_poly.pdbx_seq_one_letter_code
_entity_poly.pdbx_strand_id
1 'polypeptide(L)'
;MTKLIWFPVVASAVLIGYADHLAISQRPKNYMQMSLKSSEKVAELDEATAIKLSQTTKKIDAKAAFDLVWQLPLVQRKAREIKQLSQGTIQVSAIVYDYPTPDDPYYKVRVFDGEPEHDTTIYWFRVLNTGDVIEVLDVIDNKYISLREWREQLKR
;
A
#
# COMPACT_ATOMS: atom_id res chain seq x y z
N MET A 1 19.84 52.92 -31.23
CA MET A 1 21.11 52.72 -30.49
C MET A 1 20.88 51.64 -29.44
N THR A 2 21.32 50.43 -29.77
CA THR A 2 21.19 49.20 -29.00
C THR A 2 22.34 49.10 -28.01
N LYS A 3 22.05 48.78 -26.74
CA LYS A 3 23.03 48.15 -25.84
C LYS A 3 22.34 47.08 -25.01
N LEU A 4 22.47 45.84 -25.49
CA LEU A 4 22.29 44.62 -24.71
C LEU A 4 23.39 44.58 -23.64
N ILE A 5 23.00 44.39 -22.39
CA ILE A 5 23.95 44.14 -21.30
C ILE A 5 23.93 42.63 -21.05
N TRP A 6 25.01 41.99 -21.49
CA TRP A 6 25.31 40.58 -21.41
C TRP A 6 25.89 40.28 -20.03
N PHE A 7 25.25 39.41 -19.26
CA PHE A 7 25.80 38.87 -18.01
C PHE A 7 26.60 37.59 -18.29
N PRO A 8 27.87 37.48 -17.86
CA PRO A 8 28.65 36.27 -18.04
C PRO A 8 28.20 35.19 -17.04
N VAL A 9 27.97 33.99 -17.55
CA VAL A 9 27.78 32.75 -16.80
C VAL A 9 29.10 32.43 -16.08
N VAL A 10 29.07 32.36 -14.74
CA VAL A 10 30.19 31.83 -13.95
C VAL A 10 29.82 30.42 -13.52
N ALA A 11 30.31 29.44 -14.29
CA ALA A 11 30.31 28.03 -13.88
C ALA A 11 31.35 27.85 -12.76
N SER A 12 30.88 27.48 -11.57
CA SER A 12 31.75 27.05 -10.47
C SER A 12 31.52 25.56 -10.24
N ALA A 13 32.37 24.74 -10.85
CA ALA A 13 32.50 23.33 -10.51
C ALA A 13 33.35 23.22 -9.23
N VAL A 14 32.73 22.79 -8.13
CA VAL A 14 33.46 22.37 -6.93
C VAL A 14 33.49 20.85 -6.93
N LEU A 15 34.59 20.29 -7.43
CA LEU A 15 34.98 18.90 -7.20
C LEU A 15 35.70 18.84 -5.85
N ILE A 16 34.98 18.42 -4.81
CA ILE A 16 35.60 17.96 -3.57
C ILE A 16 35.48 16.44 -3.57
N GLY A 17 36.58 15.78 -3.93
CA GLY A 17 36.77 14.37 -3.68
C GLY A 17 37.08 14.14 -2.19
N TYR A 18 36.39 13.19 -1.59
CA TYR A 18 36.88 12.49 -0.40
C TYR A 18 36.93 11.00 -0.74
N ALA A 19 38.14 10.46 -0.66
CA ALA A 19 38.41 9.04 -0.75
C ALA A 19 38.12 8.36 0.60
N ASP A 20 37.47 7.21 0.49
CA ASP A 20 37.46 6.01 1.32
C ASP A 20 37.88 6.07 2.80
N HIS A 21 36.93 5.67 3.66
CA HIS A 21 37.23 4.61 4.62
C HIS A 21 36.04 3.63 4.73
N LEU A 22 36.29 2.39 4.33
CA LEU A 22 35.47 1.23 4.67
C LEU A 22 35.57 0.96 6.17
N ALA A 23 34.45 0.95 6.87
CA ALA A 23 34.31 0.29 8.16
C ALA A 23 32.93 -0.35 8.25
N ILE A 24 32.81 -1.54 7.66
CA ILE A 24 31.69 -2.46 7.93
C ILE A 24 31.88 -2.95 9.36
N SER A 25 31.20 -2.31 10.31
CA SER A 25 31.11 -2.83 11.68
C SER A 25 30.23 -4.09 11.66
N GLN A 26 30.87 -5.23 11.97
CA GLN A 26 30.18 -6.48 12.21
C GLN A 26 29.32 -6.33 13.47
N ARG A 27 27.99 -6.40 13.31
CA ARG A 27 27.06 -6.52 14.45
C ARG A 27 27.30 -7.87 15.15
N PRO A 28 27.62 -7.89 16.45
CA PRO A 28 27.67 -9.15 17.19
C PRO A 28 26.25 -9.69 17.40
N LYS A 29 25.95 -10.83 16.79
CA LYS A 29 24.83 -11.69 17.20
C LYS A 29 25.31 -12.50 18.41
N ASN A 30 24.83 -12.17 19.60
CA ASN A 30 24.80 -13.09 20.74
C ASN A 30 23.81 -12.60 21.79
N TYR A 31 22.63 -13.22 21.83
CA TYR A 31 21.86 -13.32 23.06
C TYR A 31 21.26 -14.72 23.16
N MET A 32 21.70 -15.42 24.21
CA MET A 32 21.15 -16.62 24.83
C MET A 32 21.32 -17.96 24.11
N GLN A 33 22.53 -18.51 24.27
CA GLN A 33 22.72 -19.93 24.53
C GLN A 33 22.50 -20.15 26.03
N MET A 34 21.40 -20.77 26.42
CA MET A 34 21.28 -21.40 27.73
C MET A 34 20.57 -22.75 27.61
N SER A 35 21.29 -23.79 28.04
CA SER A 35 20.81 -25.13 28.39
C SER A 35 20.57 -26.14 27.27
N LEU A 36 21.67 -26.71 26.77
CA LEU A 36 21.75 -28.12 26.36
C LEU A 36 21.63 -29.03 27.60
N LYS A 37 20.45 -29.57 27.89
CA LYS A 37 20.26 -30.85 28.60
C LYS A 37 18.87 -31.43 28.31
N SER A 38 18.74 -32.16 27.22
CA SER A 38 17.93 -33.39 27.10
C SER A 38 17.98 -33.87 25.64
N SER A 39 19.07 -34.53 25.27
CA SER A 39 19.06 -35.44 24.12
C SER A 39 18.35 -36.73 24.54
N GLU A 40 17.82 -37.42 23.54
CA GLU A 40 17.13 -38.72 23.58
C GLU A 40 15.64 -38.68 23.96
N LYS A 41 14.81 -38.25 23.00
CA LYS A 41 13.62 -39.00 22.51
C LYS A 41 12.89 -38.24 21.39
N VAL A 42 13.53 -38.08 20.23
CA VAL A 42 12.82 -37.65 18.99
C VAL A 42 13.50 -38.33 17.80
N ALA A 43 13.37 -39.64 17.72
CA ALA A 43 13.73 -40.42 16.53
C ALA A 43 12.54 -41.33 16.22
N GLU A 44 11.39 -40.71 15.93
CA GLU A 44 10.18 -41.31 15.33
C GLU A 44 9.10 -40.22 15.26
N LEU A 45 9.28 -39.23 14.38
CA LEU A 45 8.24 -38.28 13.97
C LEU A 45 8.66 -37.52 12.71
N ASP A 46 9.35 -38.20 11.79
CA ASP A 46 10.03 -37.59 10.64
C ASP A 46 9.40 -37.97 9.28
N GLU A 47 8.13 -38.39 9.26
CA GLU A 47 7.44 -38.73 8.00
C GLU A 47 6.02 -38.18 7.86
N ALA A 48 5.50 -37.43 8.86
CA ALA A 48 4.13 -36.89 8.83
C ALA A 48 4.05 -35.34 8.75
N THR A 49 5.17 -34.63 8.87
CA THR A 49 5.23 -33.15 8.87
C THR A 49 5.82 -32.56 7.59
N ALA A 50 6.19 -33.39 6.63
CA ALA A 50 6.46 -33.00 5.24
C ALA A 50 5.15 -32.91 4.41
N ILE A 51 4.01 -32.64 5.06
CA ILE A 51 2.85 -32.12 4.35
C ILE A 51 3.30 -30.77 3.81
N LYS A 52 3.61 -30.76 2.51
CA LYS A 52 3.58 -29.61 1.62
C LYS A 52 2.41 -28.71 2.02
N LEU A 53 2.65 -27.78 2.93
CA LEU A 53 1.85 -26.59 3.10
C LEU A 53 2.23 -25.64 1.98
N SER A 54 2.10 -26.11 0.74
CA SER A 54 1.86 -25.24 -0.40
C SER A 54 0.45 -24.71 -0.19
N GLN A 55 0.30 -23.75 0.73
CA GLN A 55 -0.83 -22.84 0.75
C GLN A 55 -0.76 -22.10 -0.58
N THR A 56 -1.37 -22.69 -1.61
CA THR A 56 -1.78 -21.99 -2.81
C THR A 56 -2.77 -20.95 -2.33
N THR A 57 -2.24 -19.79 -1.91
CA THR A 57 -3.06 -18.68 -1.46
C THR A 57 -3.85 -18.27 -2.68
N LYS A 58 -5.15 -18.61 -2.67
CA LYS A 58 -6.02 -18.41 -3.82
C LYS A 58 -6.08 -16.91 -4.07
N LYS A 59 -5.51 -16.47 -5.20
CA LYS A 59 -5.62 -15.08 -5.61
C LYS A 59 -7.08 -14.76 -5.89
N ILE A 60 -7.52 -13.58 -5.46
CA ILE A 60 -8.83 -13.04 -5.81
C ILE A 60 -8.78 -12.47 -7.23
N ASP A 61 -9.95 -12.33 -7.86
CA ASP A 61 -10.08 -11.61 -9.12
C ASP A 61 -10.43 -10.13 -8.89
N ALA A 62 -10.46 -9.35 -9.98
CA ALA A 62 -10.80 -7.93 -9.94
C ALA A 62 -12.22 -7.67 -9.40
N LYS A 63 -13.17 -8.56 -9.69
CA LYS A 63 -14.55 -8.41 -9.20
C LYS A 63 -14.60 -8.54 -7.68
N ALA A 64 -13.91 -9.53 -7.12
CA ALA A 64 -13.79 -9.70 -5.69
C ALA A 64 -13.11 -8.50 -5.03
N ALA A 65 -12.05 -7.95 -5.63
CA ALA A 65 -11.38 -6.74 -5.13
C ALA A 65 -12.33 -5.52 -5.11
N PHE A 66 -13.10 -5.34 -6.20
CA PHE A 66 -14.15 -4.32 -6.27
C PHE A 66 -15.20 -4.52 -5.17
N ASP A 67 -15.73 -5.73 -5.03
CA ASP A 67 -16.80 -6.04 -4.06
C ASP A 67 -16.33 -5.78 -2.63
N LEU A 68 -15.10 -6.16 -2.29
CA LEU A 68 -14.50 -5.91 -0.98
C LEU A 68 -14.47 -4.43 -0.61
N VAL A 69 -14.14 -3.55 -1.56
CA VAL A 69 -14.10 -2.10 -1.35
C VAL A 69 -15.50 -1.50 -1.37
N TRP A 70 -16.31 -1.87 -2.35
CA TRP A 70 -17.66 -1.32 -2.51
C TRP A 70 -18.55 -1.64 -1.31
N GLN A 71 -18.43 -2.83 -0.73
CA GLN A 71 -19.22 -3.25 0.42
C GLN A 71 -18.77 -2.66 1.76
N LEU A 72 -17.68 -1.87 1.80
CA LEU A 72 -17.24 -1.22 3.04
C LEU A 72 -18.33 -0.29 3.59
N PRO A 73 -18.73 -0.41 4.88
CA PRO A 73 -19.78 0.40 5.45
C PRO A 73 -19.54 1.91 5.34
N LEU A 74 -18.27 2.34 5.43
CA LEU A 74 -17.87 3.75 5.30
C LEU A 74 -18.06 4.27 3.87
N VAL A 75 -17.72 3.46 2.86
CA VAL A 75 -17.94 3.78 1.45
C VAL A 75 -19.44 3.90 1.17
N GLN A 76 -20.22 2.91 1.58
CA GLN A 76 -21.67 2.92 1.40
C GLN A 76 -22.36 4.06 2.14
N ARG A 77 -21.89 4.43 3.34
CA ARG A 77 -22.40 5.59 4.09
C ARG A 77 -22.14 6.88 3.32
N LYS A 78 -20.92 7.09 2.84
CA LYS A 78 -20.56 8.29 2.06
C LYS A 78 -21.33 8.36 0.73
N ALA A 79 -21.53 7.22 0.06
CA ALA A 79 -22.33 7.13 -1.16
C ALA A 79 -23.78 7.59 -0.93
N ARG A 80 -24.41 7.15 0.17
CA ARG A 80 -25.76 7.60 0.54
C ARG A 80 -25.80 9.08 0.89
N GLU A 81 -24.82 9.56 1.64
CA GLU A 81 -24.71 10.98 2.03
C GLU A 81 -24.62 11.88 0.81
N ILE A 82 -23.72 11.58 -0.13
CA ILE A 82 -23.57 12.34 -1.39
C ILE A 82 -24.88 12.32 -2.19
N LYS A 83 -25.47 11.14 -2.38
CA LYS A 83 -26.76 11.02 -3.10
C LYS A 83 -27.86 11.86 -2.45
N GLN A 84 -27.93 11.89 -1.12
CA GLN A 84 -28.92 12.67 -0.39
C GLN A 84 -28.69 14.18 -0.55
N LEU A 85 -27.45 14.63 -0.35
CA LEU A 85 -27.07 16.04 -0.45
C LEU A 85 -27.26 16.58 -1.87
N SER A 86 -26.99 15.75 -2.88
CA SER A 86 -27.17 16.10 -4.28
C SER A 86 -28.60 15.91 -4.79
N GLN A 87 -29.55 15.53 -3.93
CA GLN A 87 -30.93 15.18 -4.35
C GLN A 87 -30.97 14.11 -5.46
N GLY A 88 -29.99 13.21 -5.50
CA GLY A 88 -29.89 12.11 -6.46
C GLY A 88 -29.20 12.43 -7.79
N THR A 89 -28.78 13.69 -8.03
CA THR A 89 -28.06 14.06 -9.26
C THR A 89 -26.66 13.46 -9.35
N ILE A 90 -26.02 13.21 -8.21
CA ILE A 90 -24.69 12.61 -8.10
C ILE A 90 -24.84 11.19 -7.56
N GLN A 91 -24.20 10.25 -8.24
CA GLN A 91 -24.15 8.85 -7.81
C GLN A 91 -22.70 8.43 -7.62
N VAL A 92 -22.37 7.94 -6.44
CA VAL A 92 -21.05 7.37 -6.19
C VAL A 92 -20.94 6.00 -6.85
N SER A 93 -19.82 5.73 -7.48
CA SER A 93 -19.46 4.47 -8.11
C SER A 93 -18.03 4.08 -7.76
N ALA A 94 -17.61 2.88 -8.16
CA ALA A 94 -16.23 2.45 -8.03
C ALA A 94 -15.78 1.68 -9.28
N ILE A 95 -14.46 1.61 -9.50
CA ILE A 95 -13.84 0.79 -10.55
C ILE A 95 -12.52 0.23 -10.04
N VAL A 96 -12.14 -0.96 -10.54
CA VAL A 96 -10.75 -1.41 -10.48
C VAL A 96 -10.00 -0.67 -11.58
N TYR A 97 -9.05 0.19 -11.20
CA TYR A 97 -8.31 1.03 -12.15
C TYR A 97 -6.92 0.48 -12.46
N ASP A 98 -6.38 -0.39 -11.61
CA ASP A 98 -5.06 -1.00 -11.80
C ASP A 98 -5.02 -2.43 -11.24
N TYR A 99 -4.19 -3.28 -11.83
CA TYR A 99 -4.13 -4.72 -11.59
C TYR A 99 -2.80 -5.14 -10.94
N PRO A 100 -2.78 -6.22 -10.12
CA PRO A 100 -1.56 -6.69 -9.50
C PRO A 100 -0.47 -7.06 -10.50
N THR A 101 0.76 -6.67 -10.18
CA THR A 101 2.00 -7.08 -10.85
C THR A 101 2.90 -7.83 -9.86
N PRO A 102 4.02 -8.43 -10.29
CA PRO A 102 4.98 -9.03 -9.37
C PRO A 102 5.57 -8.06 -8.34
N ASP A 103 5.78 -6.80 -8.74
CA ASP A 103 6.39 -5.76 -7.88
C ASP A 103 5.35 -4.97 -7.08
N ASP A 104 4.10 -4.95 -7.54
CA ASP A 104 2.97 -4.30 -6.87
C ASP A 104 1.78 -5.29 -6.79
N PRO A 105 1.67 -6.10 -5.73
CA PRO A 105 0.73 -7.21 -5.65
C PRO A 105 -0.71 -6.77 -5.32
N TYR A 106 -1.09 -5.53 -5.61
CA TYR A 106 -2.38 -4.97 -5.24
C TYR A 106 -3.28 -4.70 -6.45
N TYR A 107 -4.57 -5.02 -6.31
CA TYR A 107 -5.62 -4.38 -7.09
C TYR A 107 -5.80 -2.97 -6.56
N LYS A 108 -5.88 -1.98 -7.44
CA LYS A 108 -6.19 -0.61 -7.02
C LYS A 108 -7.60 -0.25 -7.43
N VAL A 109 -8.39 0.23 -6.47
CA VAL A 109 -9.82 0.52 -6.62
C VAL A 109 -10.05 2.00 -6.36
N ARG A 110 -10.66 2.67 -7.32
CA ARG A 110 -11.05 4.08 -7.25
C ARG A 110 -12.53 4.15 -6.89
N VAL A 111 -12.88 4.93 -5.86
CA VAL A 111 -14.26 5.30 -5.55
C VAL A 111 -14.44 6.76 -5.92
N PHE A 112 -15.45 7.08 -6.72
CA PHE A 112 -15.63 8.41 -7.31
C PHE A 112 -17.10 8.82 -7.34
N ASP A 113 -17.37 10.13 -7.38
CA ASP A 113 -18.68 10.64 -7.76
C ASP A 113 -18.82 10.62 -9.29
N GLY A 114 -19.91 10.03 -9.79
CA GLY A 114 -20.26 10.11 -11.20
C GLY A 114 -21.13 11.33 -11.43
N GLU A 115 -20.52 12.52 -11.51
CA GLU A 115 -21.24 13.68 -12.05
C GLU A 115 -21.34 13.56 -13.58
N PRO A 116 -22.34 14.18 -14.22
CA PRO A 116 -22.57 14.02 -15.67
C PRO A 116 -21.42 14.49 -16.57
N GLU A 117 -20.63 15.47 -16.11
CA GLU A 117 -19.60 16.13 -16.93
C GLU A 117 -18.16 15.72 -16.53
N HIS A 118 -17.97 15.28 -15.29
CA HIS A 118 -16.68 14.88 -14.75
C HIS A 118 -16.87 13.96 -13.55
N ASP A 119 -15.83 13.19 -13.21
CA ASP A 119 -15.81 12.41 -11.97
C ASP A 119 -14.71 12.89 -11.03
N THR A 120 -15.02 12.97 -9.75
CA THR A 120 -14.07 13.31 -8.70
C THR A 120 -13.79 12.08 -7.86
N THR A 121 -12.51 11.78 -7.67
CA THR A 121 -12.13 10.68 -6.77
C THR A 121 -12.41 11.06 -5.32
N ILE A 122 -13.20 10.22 -4.65
CA ILE A 122 -13.49 10.34 -3.23
C ILE A 122 -12.44 9.58 -2.44
N TYR A 123 -12.13 8.34 -2.84
CA TYR A 123 -11.14 7.50 -2.16
C TYR A 123 -10.34 6.67 -3.16
N TRP A 124 -9.06 6.46 -2.82
CA TRP A 124 -8.22 5.44 -3.44
C TRP A 124 -8.00 4.30 -2.46
N PHE A 125 -8.33 3.09 -2.88
CA PHE A 125 -8.05 1.86 -2.14
C PHE A 125 -7.04 1.01 -2.89
N ARG A 126 -6.32 0.18 -2.14
CA ARG A 126 -5.59 -0.96 -2.67
C ARG A 126 -5.96 -2.22 -1.89
N VAL A 127 -6.10 -3.33 -2.61
CA VAL A 127 -6.49 -4.64 -2.07
C VAL A 127 -5.41 -5.62 -2.47
N LEU A 128 -4.78 -6.28 -1.49
CA LEU A 128 -3.75 -7.28 -1.79
C LEU A 128 -4.37 -8.39 -2.64
N ASN A 129 -3.62 -8.98 -3.58
CA ASN A 129 -4.16 -9.96 -4.54
C ASN A 129 -4.68 -11.27 -3.90
N THR A 130 -4.45 -11.44 -2.60
CA THR A 130 -5.00 -12.48 -1.72
C THR A 130 -6.35 -12.11 -1.10
N GLY A 131 -6.70 -10.82 -1.08
CA GLY A 131 -7.94 -10.25 -0.56
C GLY A 131 -7.99 -10.04 0.96
N ASP A 132 -6.93 -10.39 1.68
CA ASP A 132 -6.84 -10.30 3.14
C ASP A 132 -6.52 -8.89 3.66
N VAL A 133 -5.84 -8.07 2.84
CA VAL A 133 -5.45 -6.71 3.18
C VAL A 133 -6.17 -5.71 2.27
N ILE A 134 -6.87 -4.77 2.91
CA ILE A 134 -7.46 -3.59 2.27
C ILE A 134 -6.88 -2.36 2.95
N GLU A 135 -6.35 -1.44 2.15
CA GLU A 135 -5.79 -0.18 2.61
C GLU A 135 -6.37 0.97 1.80
N VAL A 136 -6.44 2.14 2.43
CA VAL A 136 -6.92 3.37 1.81
C VAL A 136 -5.78 4.38 1.78
N LEU A 137 -5.71 5.17 0.72
CA LEU A 137 -4.75 6.26 0.62
C LEU A 137 -5.20 7.40 1.55
N ASP A 138 -4.38 7.69 2.55
CA ASP A 138 -4.41 8.97 3.25
C ASP A 138 -3.76 10.02 2.34
N VAL A 139 -4.57 10.93 1.82
CA VAL A 139 -4.14 11.99 0.90
C VAL A 139 -3.35 13.10 1.60
N ILE A 140 -3.44 13.22 2.92
CA ILE A 140 -2.71 14.23 3.69
C ILE A 140 -1.25 13.79 3.84
N ASP A 141 -1.06 12.56 4.30
CA ASP A 141 0.27 11.98 4.53
C ASP A 141 0.84 11.25 3.28
N ASN A 142 0.05 11.18 2.20
CA ASN A 142 0.34 10.46 0.95
C ASN A 142 0.83 9.02 1.19
N LYS A 143 0.13 8.29 2.07
CA LYS A 143 0.47 6.91 2.43
C LYS A 143 -0.78 6.04 2.50
N TYR A 144 -0.62 4.77 2.16
CA TYR A 144 -1.68 3.80 2.39
C TYR A 144 -1.72 3.43 3.88
N ILE A 145 -2.93 3.49 4.45
CA ILE A 145 -3.20 3.17 5.86
C ILE A 145 -4.25 2.05 5.95
N SER A 146 -4.26 1.35 7.08
CA SER A 146 -5.24 0.30 7.33
C SER A 146 -6.66 0.88 7.48
N LEU A 147 -7.69 0.05 7.20
CA LEU A 147 -9.08 0.44 7.44
C LEU A 147 -9.37 0.82 8.91
N ARG A 148 -8.60 0.29 9.86
CA ARG A 148 -8.72 0.64 11.28
C ARG A 148 -8.23 2.07 11.53
N GLU A 149 -7.04 2.41 11.04
CA GLU A 149 -6.49 3.77 11.17
C GLU A 149 -7.39 4.79 10.49
N TRP A 150 -7.87 4.49 9.28
CA TRP A 150 -8.82 5.33 8.57
C TRP A 150 -10.10 5.60 9.40
N ARG A 151 -10.64 4.58 10.06
CA ARG A 151 -11.80 4.72 10.93
C ARG A 151 -11.52 5.62 12.13
N GLU A 152 -10.33 5.54 12.72
CA GLU A 152 -9.94 6.42 13.82
C GLU A 152 -9.74 7.87 13.37
N GLN A 153 -9.25 8.11 12.15
CA GLN A 153 -9.17 9.45 11.58
C GLN A 153 -10.57 10.08 11.40
N LEU A 154 -11.56 9.30 10.96
CA LEU A 154 -12.93 9.79 10.74
C LEU A 154 -13.73 10.08 12.03
N LYS A 155 -13.21 9.72 13.21
CA LYS A 155 -13.85 10.04 14.50
C LYS A 155 -13.37 11.36 15.11
N ARG A 156 -12.27 11.90 14.60
CA ARG A 156 -11.67 13.15 15.07
C ARG A 156 -12.40 14.34 14.50
#